data_AF-U3KRG0-F1
#
_entry.id   AF-U3KRG0-F1
#
_cell.length_a   1.000
_cell.length_b   1.000
_cell.length_c   1.000
_cell.angle_alpha   90.00
_cell.angle_beta   90.00
_cell.angle_gamma   90.00
#
_symmetry.space_group_name_H-M   'P 1'
#
loop_
_entity.id
_entity.type
_entity.pdbx_description
1 polymer ?
#
loop_
_entity_poly.entity_id
_entity_poly.type
_entity_poly.pdbx_seq_one_letter_code
_entity_poly.pdbx_strand_id
1 'polypeptide(L)'
;AILTGVPYYILPSTSRAGFSPDNLRKNTSQPSCPLDLITQLRFPRRIGVPVIFTPQNSSLKVVPLSHNLNIHTCSDLWFCPESKIWTVKSSSIHRGLVVTTGGTFRSLGSWFRIERHGDSYKLVHCPRGSTPCRDVGIETVGGGGRRYLAPRDRPLAVRFTRASG
;
A
#
# COMPACT_ATOMS: atom_id res chain seq x y z
N ALA A 1 0.14 -13.39 13.41
CA ALA A 1 0.67 -13.85 12.11
C ALA A 1 -0.15 -13.23 10.97
N ILE A 2 0.46 -12.99 9.82
CA ILE A 2 -0.22 -12.46 8.62
C ILE A 2 -0.45 -13.64 7.68
N LEU A 3 -1.70 -13.86 7.27
CA LEU A 3 -2.08 -14.99 6.42
C LEU A 3 -2.21 -14.55 4.96
N THR A 4 -1.73 -15.39 4.04
CA THR A 4 -1.87 -15.19 2.60
C THR A 4 -3.35 -15.20 2.21
N GLY A 5 -3.76 -14.28 1.32
CA GLY A 5 -5.14 -14.24 0.81
C GLY A 5 -6.19 -13.68 1.78
N VAL A 6 -5.81 -13.39 3.04
CA VAL A 6 -6.71 -12.82 4.04
C VAL A 6 -6.62 -11.29 4.00
N PRO A 7 -7.75 -10.55 4.06
CA PRO A 7 -7.73 -9.10 4.04
C PRO A 7 -7.32 -8.50 5.39
N TYR A 8 -6.49 -7.45 5.36
CA TYR A 8 -6.03 -6.70 6.53
C TYR A 8 -6.08 -5.20 6.28
N TYR A 9 -6.49 -4.43 7.29
CA TYR A 9 -6.26 -2.98 7.32
C TYR A 9 -4.81 -2.69 7.69
N ILE A 10 -4.18 -1.79 6.93
CA ILE A 10 -2.88 -1.20 7.29
C ILE A 10 -3.16 0.03 8.14
N LEU A 11 -2.65 0.06 9.37
CA LEU A 11 -2.79 1.17 10.30
C LEU A 11 -1.42 1.59 10.81
N PRO A 12 -1.14 2.90 10.98
CA PRO A 12 0.04 3.31 11.75
C PRO A 12 -0.01 2.70 13.16
N SER A 13 1.13 2.28 13.71
CA SER A 13 1.21 1.56 14.99
C SER A 13 0.49 2.30 16.12
N THR A 14 0.58 3.63 16.15
CA THR A 14 0.01 4.53 17.18
C THR A 14 -1.24 5.29 16.72
N SER A 15 -1.89 4.90 15.62
CA SER A 15 -3.04 5.64 15.07
C SER A 15 -4.20 4.75 14.63
N ARG A 16 -5.40 5.35 14.59
CA ARG A 16 -6.61 4.79 13.97
C ARG A 16 -6.86 5.30 12.54
N ALA A 17 -6.04 6.22 12.05
CA ALA A 17 -6.15 6.75 10.69
C ALA A 17 -5.42 5.84 9.69
N GLY A 18 -6.17 4.94 9.07
CA GLY A 18 -5.69 4.03 8.04
C GLY A 18 -5.68 4.67 6.65
N PHE A 19 -5.65 3.82 5.63
CA PHE A 19 -5.36 4.23 4.26
C PHE A 19 -6.44 3.77 3.28
N SER A 20 -6.62 4.52 2.20
CA SER A 20 -7.51 4.16 1.09
C SER A 20 -6.88 4.63 -0.23
N PRO A 21 -7.07 3.88 -1.32
CA PRO A 21 -6.89 4.42 -2.67
C PRO A 21 -7.74 5.68 -2.88
N ASP A 22 -7.24 6.62 -3.68
CA ASP A 22 -7.89 7.91 -3.93
C ASP A 22 -9.21 7.75 -4.68
N ASN A 23 -9.30 6.81 -5.62
CA ASN A 23 -10.50 6.56 -6.40
C ASN A 23 -11.71 6.20 -5.51
N LEU A 24 -11.50 5.34 -4.50
CA LEU A 24 -12.51 4.96 -3.52
C LEU A 24 -12.90 6.10 -2.57
N ARG A 25 -12.08 7.16 -2.48
CA ARG A 25 -12.42 8.36 -1.70
C ARG A 25 -13.19 9.39 -2.50
N LYS A 26 -12.99 9.41 -3.82
CA LYS A 26 -13.65 10.34 -4.74
C LYS A 26 -15.07 9.91 -5.08
N ASN A 27 -15.37 8.59 -5.02
CA ASN A 27 -16.69 8.03 -5.38
C ASN A 27 -17.16 8.49 -6.76
N THR A 28 -16.24 8.56 -7.73
CA THR A 28 -16.52 9.02 -9.08
C THR A 28 -15.71 8.18 -10.04
N SER A 29 -16.39 7.51 -10.97
CA SER A 29 -15.75 6.76 -12.05
C SER A 29 -14.93 7.71 -12.92
N GLN A 30 -13.72 7.30 -13.28
CA GLN A 30 -12.81 8.07 -14.13
C GLN A 30 -12.39 7.22 -15.33
N PRO A 31 -12.21 7.81 -16.53
CA PRO A 31 -11.77 7.08 -17.71
C PRO A 31 -10.32 6.59 -17.61
N SER A 32 -9.54 7.14 -16.67
CA SER A 32 -8.20 6.66 -16.31
C SER A 32 -7.81 7.16 -14.92
N CYS A 33 -6.87 6.48 -14.28
CA CYS A 33 -6.30 6.85 -13.00
C CYS A 33 -4.77 6.79 -13.07
N PRO A 34 -4.12 7.76 -13.74
CA PRO A 34 -2.67 7.73 -13.96
C PRO A 34 -1.87 7.70 -12.65
N LEU A 35 -2.40 8.31 -11.58
CA LEU A 35 -1.77 8.39 -10.27
C LEU A 35 -2.78 8.19 -9.12
N ASP A 36 -3.33 6.99 -8.96
CA ASP A 36 -4.23 6.66 -7.85
C ASP A 36 -3.45 6.39 -6.56
N LEU A 37 -3.25 7.42 -5.74
CA LEU A 37 -2.43 7.37 -4.53
C LEU A 37 -3.10 6.59 -3.40
N ILE A 38 -2.29 5.98 -2.54
CA ILE A 38 -2.74 5.45 -1.25
C ILE A 38 -2.66 6.55 -0.20
N THR A 39 -3.80 7.07 0.24
CA THR A 39 -3.88 8.24 1.13
C THR A 39 -4.48 7.95 2.50
N GLN A 40 -4.00 8.65 3.52
CA GLN A 40 -4.44 8.49 4.90
C GLN A 40 -5.80 9.17 5.15
N LEU A 41 -6.68 8.54 5.94
CA LEU A 41 -7.99 9.04 6.33
C LEU A 41 -7.95 9.68 7.73
N ARG A 42 -7.83 11.02 7.80
CA ARG A 42 -7.55 11.75 9.06
C ARG A 42 -8.73 12.49 9.69
N PHE A 43 -9.72 12.93 8.91
CA PHE A 43 -10.81 13.81 9.39
C PHE A 43 -12.20 13.27 8.97
N PRO A 44 -12.90 12.53 9.84
CA PRO A 44 -12.37 11.91 11.06
C PRO A 44 -11.38 10.79 10.75
N ARG A 45 -10.68 10.27 11.76
CA ARG A 45 -9.80 9.10 11.60
C ARG A 45 -10.67 7.89 11.25
N ARG A 46 -10.43 7.30 10.07
CA ARG A 46 -11.15 6.09 9.60
C ARG A 46 -10.18 4.94 9.35
N ILE A 47 -10.68 3.71 9.49
CA ILE A 47 -9.86 2.49 9.42
C ILE A 47 -9.25 2.25 8.03
N GLY A 48 -9.87 2.75 6.97
CA GLY A 48 -9.37 2.61 5.60
C GLY A 48 -10.05 1.49 4.83
N VAL A 49 -9.38 1.04 3.76
CA VAL A 49 -9.78 -0.08 2.91
C VAL A 49 -8.77 -1.21 3.12
N PRO A 50 -9.21 -2.46 3.28
CA PRO A 50 -8.28 -3.55 3.54
C PRO A 50 -7.47 -3.91 2.29
N VAL A 51 -6.35 -4.59 2.50
CA VAL A 51 -5.49 -5.14 1.46
C VAL A 51 -5.26 -6.62 1.67
N ILE A 52 -4.90 -7.32 0.60
CA ILE A 52 -4.48 -8.71 0.65
C ILE A 52 -3.01 -8.80 0.25
N PHE A 53 -2.28 -9.63 1.00
CA PHE A 53 -0.88 -9.95 0.74
C PHE A 53 -0.78 -11.29 0.00
N THR A 54 -0.07 -11.28 -1.13
CA THR A 54 0.20 -12.47 -1.95
C THR A 54 1.71 -12.67 -2.08
N PRO A 55 2.33 -13.60 -1.33
CA PRO A 55 3.76 -13.88 -1.45
C PRO A 55 4.17 -14.30 -2.86
N GLN A 56 5.44 -14.03 -3.22
CA GLN A 56 6.00 -14.50 -4.49
C GLN A 56 5.95 -16.03 -4.60
N ASN A 57 6.20 -16.73 -3.49
CA ASN A 57 5.99 -18.17 -3.41
C ASN A 57 4.50 -18.46 -3.12
N SER A 58 3.79 -18.98 -4.12
CA SER A 58 2.34 -19.21 -4.08
C SER A 58 1.92 -20.36 -3.14
N SER A 59 2.84 -21.21 -2.68
CA SER A 59 2.52 -22.29 -1.75
C SER A 59 2.42 -21.82 -0.29
N LEU A 60 2.91 -20.61 0.03
CA LEU A 60 2.95 -20.10 1.40
C LEU A 60 1.57 -19.67 1.90
N LYS A 61 1.11 -20.30 2.99
CA LYS A 61 -0.14 -19.94 3.71
C LYS A 61 0.03 -18.78 4.68
N VAL A 62 1.24 -18.61 5.21
CA VAL A 62 1.63 -17.50 6.09
C VAL A 62 2.55 -16.59 5.31
N VAL A 63 2.35 -15.29 5.41
CA VAL A 63 3.20 -14.28 4.76
C VAL A 63 4.53 -14.20 5.54
N PRO A 64 5.66 -14.60 4.94
CA PRO A 64 6.97 -14.45 5.59
C PRO A 64 7.42 -12.99 5.58
N LEU A 65 8.14 -12.60 6.63
CA LEU A 65 8.86 -11.32 6.65
C LEU A 65 10.03 -11.37 5.66
N SER A 66 10.46 -10.21 5.19
CA SER A 66 11.65 -10.04 4.34
C SER A 66 11.64 -10.76 2.99
N HIS A 67 10.47 -11.16 2.50
CA HIS A 67 10.29 -11.79 1.20
C HIS A 67 9.34 -11.01 0.31
N ASN A 68 9.58 -11.10 -1.00
CA ASN A 68 8.77 -10.45 -2.01
C ASN A 68 7.31 -10.90 -1.93
N LEU A 69 6.42 -9.91 -1.98
CA LEU A 69 4.99 -10.09 -2.06
C LEU A 69 4.36 -8.98 -2.90
N ASN A 70 3.19 -9.25 -3.42
CA ASN A 70 2.30 -8.24 -3.97
C ASN A 70 1.27 -7.83 -2.92
N ILE A 71 0.83 -6.57 -3.00
CA ILE A 71 -0.24 -6.00 -2.21
C ILE A 71 -1.34 -5.60 -3.19
N HIS A 72 -2.59 -5.93 -2.91
CA HIS A 72 -3.72 -5.39 -3.67
C HIS A 72 -4.86 -5.00 -2.74
N THR A 73 -5.58 -3.94 -3.13
CA THR A 73 -6.75 -3.47 -2.40
C THR A 73 -7.89 -4.48 -2.48
N CYS A 74 -8.46 -4.83 -1.35
CA CYS A 74 -9.65 -5.67 -1.23
C CYS A 74 -10.89 -4.79 -1.10
N SER A 75 -11.63 -4.64 -2.20
CA SER A 75 -12.86 -3.83 -2.29
C SER A 75 -13.69 -4.32 -3.46
N ASP A 76 -15.00 -4.45 -3.30
CA ASP A 76 -15.90 -4.79 -4.41
C ASP A 76 -16.15 -3.60 -5.33
N LEU A 77 -16.19 -2.39 -4.75
CA LEU A 77 -16.21 -1.14 -5.49
C LEU A 77 -14.83 -0.82 -6.07
N TRP A 78 -14.81 -0.27 -7.28
CA TRP A 78 -13.60 0.19 -7.94
C TRP A 78 -13.92 1.22 -9.02
N PHE A 79 -13.32 2.41 -8.95
CA PHE A 79 -13.68 3.55 -9.81
C PHE A 79 -12.59 3.92 -10.84
N CYS A 80 -11.61 3.03 -11.02
CA CYS A 80 -10.55 3.15 -12.02
C CYS A 80 -10.59 1.95 -12.96
N PRO A 81 -10.28 2.12 -14.26
CA PRO A 81 -10.13 0.97 -15.16
C PRO A 81 -8.87 0.15 -14.87
N GLU A 82 -7.83 0.75 -14.27
CA GLU A 82 -6.61 0.04 -13.89
C GLU A 82 -6.81 -0.87 -12.67
N SER A 83 -5.89 -1.80 -12.42
CA SER A 83 -6.04 -2.81 -11.37
C SER A 83 -6.01 -2.27 -9.93
N LYS A 84 -6.45 -3.10 -8.97
CA LYS A 84 -6.35 -2.86 -7.52
C LYS A 84 -4.94 -3.11 -6.94
N ILE A 85 -3.97 -3.50 -7.77
CA ILE A 85 -2.66 -3.97 -7.35
C ILE A 85 -1.74 -2.78 -7.11
N TRP A 86 -1.02 -2.81 -6.00
CA TRP A 86 -0.10 -1.75 -5.63
C TRP A 86 1.18 -1.82 -6.45
N THR A 87 1.69 -0.66 -6.82
CA THR A 87 2.96 -0.45 -7.52
C THR A 87 3.54 0.89 -7.10
N VAL A 88 4.67 1.27 -7.70
CA VAL A 88 5.31 2.56 -7.48
C VAL A 88 5.43 3.31 -8.80
N LYS A 89 5.06 4.59 -8.79
CA LYS A 89 5.21 5.51 -9.93
C LYS A 89 6.00 6.74 -9.51
N SER A 90 6.67 7.38 -10.46
CA SER A 90 7.29 8.70 -10.25
C SER A 90 6.26 9.80 -10.49
N SER A 91 6.30 10.86 -9.68
CA SER A 91 5.45 12.04 -9.86
C SER A 91 6.24 13.31 -9.58
N SER A 92 6.27 14.21 -10.56
CA SER A 92 6.89 15.54 -10.42
C SER A 92 6.19 16.38 -9.35
N ILE A 93 4.86 16.41 -9.37
CA ILE A 93 4.01 17.16 -8.41
C ILE A 93 4.29 16.70 -6.97
N HIS A 94 4.40 15.39 -6.75
CA HIS A 94 4.67 14.83 -5.42
C HIS A 94 6.17 14.81 -5.07
N ARG A 95 7.04 15.28 -5.97
CA ARG A 95 8.51 15.32 -5.84
C ARG A 95 9.17 13.95 -5.65
N GLY A 96 8.83 12.98 -6.50
CA GLY A 96 9.53 11.69 -6.57
C GLY A 96 8.59 10.48 -6.60
N LEU A 97 9.07 9.35 -6.08
CA LEU A 97 8.31 8.10 -6.05
C LEU A 97 7.12 8.18 -5.10
N VAL A 98 6.02 7.53 -5.49
CA VAL A 98 4.77 7.40 -4.72
C VAL A 98 4.19 6.00 -4.87
N VAL A 99 3.50 5.50 -3.85
CA VAL A 99 2.74 4.24 -3.93
C VAL A 99 1.40 4.51 -4.59
N THR A 100 1.09 3.75 -5.64
CA THR A 100 -0.17 3.85 -6.37
C THR A 100 -0.81 2.48 -6.54
N THR A 101 -2.09 2.45 -6.91
CA THR A 101 -2.69 1.26 -7.52
C THR A 101 -2.41 1.22 -9.03
N GLY A 102 -3.06 0.31 -9.77
CA GLY A 102 -2.87 0.13 -11.21
C GLY A 102 -1.62 -0.66 -11.59
N GLY A 103 -1.04 -1.44 -10.66
CA GLY A 103 0.06 -2.34 -10.94
C GLY A 103 -0.36 -3.62 -11.67
N THR A 104 0.60 -4.50 -11.91
CA THR A 104 0.36 -5.85 -12.46
C THR A 104 0.99 -6.89 -11.54
N PHE A 105 0.27 -7.97 -11.24
CA PHE A 105 0.77 -9.05 -10.38
C PHE A 105 2.11 -9.58 -10.90
N ARG A 106 3.05 -9.82 -9.98
CA ARG A 106 4.39 -10.35 -10.26
C ARG A 106 5.24 -9.53 -11.25
N SER A 107 4.83 -8.29 -11.58
CA SER A 107 5.65 -7.38 -12.39
C SER A 107 6.84 -6.85 -11.58
N LEU A 108 7.90 -6.43 -12.28
CA LEU A 108 9.13 -5.91 -11.65
C LEU A 108 8.90 -4.71 -10.72
N GLY A 109 7.85 -3.91 -10.94
CA GLY A 109 7.50 -2.76 -10.10
C GLY A 109 6.58 -3.07 -8.91
N SER A 110 6.03 -4.28 -8.84
CA SER A 110 4.97 -4.64 -7.89
C SER A 110 5.46 -5.28 -6.58
N TRP A 111 6.78 -5.43 -6.43
CA TRP A 111 7.36 -6.14 -5.28
C TRP A 111 7.50 -5.24 -4.07
N PHE A 112 6.80 -5.62 -3.00
CA PHE A 112 6.96 -5.10 -1.65
C PHE A 112 7.45 -6.20 -0.72
N ARG A 113 7.88 -5.83 0.49
CA ARG A 113 8.11 -6.76 1.60
C ARG A 113 7.58 -6.16 2.90
N ILE A 114 7.28 -7.03 3.85
CA ILE A 114 6.98 -6.65 5.23
C ILE A 114 8.22 -6.95 6.05
N GLU A 115 8.73 -5.96 6.77
CA GLU A 115 9.90 -6.06 7.63
C GLU A 115 9.53 -5.78 9.08
N ARG A 116 10.29 -6.32 10.02
CA ARG A 116 10.14 -5.95 11.44
C ARG A 116 10.64 -4.52 11.67
N HIS A 117 9.95 -3.77 12.53
CA HIS A 117 10.33 -2.41 12.93
C HIS A 117 9.99 -2.20 14.40
N GLY A 118 10.94 -2.54 15.29
CA GLY A 118 10.71 -2.63 16.73
C GLY A 118 9.64 -3.68 17.06
N ASP A 119 8.62 -3.26 17.79
CA ASP A 119 7.44 -4.08 18.14
C ASP A 119 6.32 -3.99 17.08
N SER A 120 6.58 -3.31 15.96
CA SER A 120 5.68 -3.15 14.82
C SER A 120 6.31 -3.68 13.54
N TYR A 121 5.69 -3.38 12.41
CA TYR A 121 6.22 -3.69 11.08
C TYR A 121 6.49 -2.40 10.30
N LYS A 122 7.19 -2.54 9.17
CA LYS A 122 7.25 -1.54 8.11
C LYS A 122 7.05 -2.22 6.76
N LEU A 123 6.59 -1.45 5.78
CA LEU A 123 6.56 -1.87 4.38
C LEU A 123 7.78 -1.31 3.67
N VAL A 124 8.35 -2.11 2.77
CA VAL A 124 9.41 -1.67 1.85
C VAL A 124 9.01 -1.98 0.41
N HIS A 125 9.41 -1.13 -0.52
CA HIS A 125 9.33 -1.41 -1.96
C HIS A 125 10.69 -1.89 -2.47
N CYS A 126 10.72 -2.99 -3.20
CA CYS A 126 11.95 -3.57 -3.73
C CYS A 126 11.91 -3.51 -5.27
N PRO A 127 12.55 -2.52 -5.90
CA PRO A 127 12.62 -2.44 -7.36
C PRO A 127 13.13 -3.76 -7.95
N ARG A 128 12.43 -4.29 -8.97
CA ARG A 128 12.73 -5.58 -9.61
C ARG A 128 12.69 -6.80 -8.66
N GLY A 129 12.19 -6.64 -7.44
CA GLY A 129 12.13 -7.71 -6.43
C GLY A 129 13.46 -7.97 -5.74
N SER A 130 14.44 -7.09 -5.90
CA SER A 130 15.78 -7.21 -5.32
C SER A 130 16.10 -6.04 -4.39
N THR A 131 17.09 -6.23 -3.52
CA THR A 131 17.70 -5.14 -2.75
C THR A 131 18.55 -4.24 -3.66
N PRO A 132 18.75 -2.95 -3.32
CA PRO A 132 18.23 -2.26 -2.15
C PRO A 132 16.73 -1.97 -2.24
N CYS A 133 16.02 -2.18 -1.13
CA CYS A 133 14.61 -1.82 -0.99
C CYS A 133 14.49 -0.47 -0.29
N ARG A 134 13.41 0.25 -0.55
CA ARG A 134 13.13 1.57 0.06
C ARG A 134 12.01 1.50 1.07
N ASP A 135 12.22 2.12 2.24
CA ASP A 135 11.18 2.16 3.27
C ASP A 135 9.98 3.01 2.81
N VAL A 136 8.78 2.46 2.99
CA VAL A 136 7.51 3.15 2.70
C VAL A 136 7.10 3.98 3.91
N GLY A 137 6.96 5.29 3.66
CA GLY A 137 6.61 6.30 4.64
C GLY A 137 5.35 7.08 4.30
N ILE A 138 5.07 8.09 5.12
CA ILE A 138 4.04 9.11 4.85
C ILE A 138 4.72 10.38 4.35
N GLU A 139 4.23 10.90 3.22
CA GLU A 139 4.64 12.18 2.65
C GLU A 139 3.43 13.12 2.49
N THR A 140 3.71 14.42 2.33
CA THR A 140 2.69 15.47 2.21
C THR A 140 2.91 16.43 1.04
N VAL A 141 4.14 16.53 0.52
CA VAL A 141 4.48 17.54 -0.50
C VAL A 141 3.74 17.27 -1.80
N GLY A 142 2.98 18.24 -2.30
CA GLY A 142 2.14 18.06 -3.50
C GLY A 142 0.86 17.26 -3.27
N GLY A 143 0.60 16.76 -2.05
CA GLY A 143 -0.60 15.97 -1.73
C GLY A 143 -1.87 16.79 -1.49
N GLY A 144 -1.87 18.10 -1.71
CA GLY A 144 -3.05 18.97 -1.49
C GLY A 144 -3.62 18.88 -0.07
N GLY A 145 -2.75 18.89 0.95
CA GLY A 145 -3.14 18.73 2.36
C GLY A 145 -3.39 17.27 2.80
N ARG A 146 -3.34 16.31 1.88
CA ARG A 146 -3.45 14.87 2.18
C ARG A 146 -2.07 14.30 2.50
N ARG A 147 -2.10 13.18 3.24
CA ARG A 147 -0.94 12.36 3.54
C ARG A 147 -1.01 11.11 2.66
N TYR A 148 0.06 10.78 1.95
CA TYR A 148 0.11 9.64 1.02
C TYR A 148 1.33 8.75 1.29
N LEU A 149 1.23 7.48 0.90
CA LEU A 149 2.34 6.53 1.02
C LEU A 149 3.37 6.72 -0.09
N ALA A 150 4.66 6.70 0.28
CA ALA A 150 5.75 6.84 -0.67
C ALA A 150 7.02 6.07 -0.23
N PRO A 151 7.74 5.40 -1.14
CA PRO A 151 8.99 4.71 -0.84
C PRO A 151 10.18 5.69 -0.86
N ARG A 152 10.42 6.38 0.27
CA ARG A 152 11.42 7.47 0.40
C ARG A 152 12.35 7.30 1.59
N ASP A 153 12.61 6.06 1.99
CA ASP A 153 13.58 5.73 3.06
C ASP A 153 13.25 6.38 4.41
N ARG A 154 11.94 6.59 4.65
CA ARG A 154 11.39 7.12 5.90
C ARG A 154 10.31 6.16 6.41
N PRO A 155 10.65 5.14 7.21
CA PRO A 155 9.72 4.06 7.55
C PRO A 155 8.52 4.58 8.34
N LEU A 156 7.32 4.17 7.92
CA LEU A 156 6.13 4.22 8.75
C LEU A 156 6.02 2.92 9.55
N ALA A 157 6.05 3.01 10.88
CA ALA A 157 5.67 1.90 11.74
C ALA A 157 4.18 1.59 11.57
N VAL A 158 3.87 0.36 11.15
CA VAL A 158 2.50 -0.11 10.87
C VAL A 158 2.17 -1.37 11.67
N ARG A 159 0.87 -1.54 11.90
CA ARG A 159 0.24 -2.77 12.40
C ARG A 159 -0.84 -3.22 11.41
N PHE A 160 -1.09 -4.51 11.39
CA PHE A 160 -2.12 -5.12 10.53
C PHE A 160 -3.30 -5.58 11.40
N THR A 161 -4.50 -5.14 11.05
CA THR A 161 -5.74 -5.60 11.70
C THR A 161 -6.52 -6.41 10.70
N ARG A 162 -6.81 -7.68 11.00
CA ARG A 162 -7.59 -8.56 10.12
C ARG A 162 -8.94 -7.90 9.85
N ALA A 163 -9.29 -7.79 8.57
CA ALA A 163 -10.65 -7.47 8.17
C ALA A 163 -11.42 -8.80 8.18
N SER A 164 -12.20 -9.03 9.22
CA SER A 164 -13.20 -10.10 9.20
C SER A 164 -14.27 -9.70 8.18
N GLY A 165 -14.64 -10.62 7.30
CA GLY A 165 -15.86 -10.49 6.50
C GLY A 165 -17.10 -10.58 7.39
#